data_AF-L2GMQ5-F1
#
_entry.id   AF-L2GMQ5-F1
#
_cell.length_a   1.000
_cell.length_b   1.000
_cell.length_c   1.000
_cell.angle_alpha   90.00
_cell.angle_beta   90.00
_cell.angle_gamma   90.00
#
_symmetry.space_group_name_H-M   'P 1'
#
loop_
_entity.id
_entity.type
_entity.pdbx_description
1 polymer ?
#
loop_
_entity_poly.entity_id
_entity_poly.type
_entity_poly.pdbx_seq_one_letter_code
_entity_poly.pdbx_strand_id
1 'polypeptide(L)'
;MEKMELEQKVKRVKIHLESLGFSVNDGIKYGLDLLAYTDDPSRVHSKYGVIISNGMTFQQLVAYQRICTSNNKTLLIALVNQFDIEYFECRRFPVKFRQDAISTSSEETEVRMS
;
A
#
# COMPACT_ATOMS: atom_id res chain seq x y z
N MET A 1 -19.31 4.60 -17.40
CA MET A 1 -18.02 4.52 -18.11
C MET A 1 -16.89 4.27 -17.11
N GLU A 2 -16.76 5.09 -16.08
CA GLU A 2 -15.73 4.99 -15.01
C GLU A 2 -15.71 3.65 -14.25
N LYS A 3 -16.89 3.08 -13.92
CA LYS A 3 -16.98 1.78 -13.23
C LYS A 3 -16.36 0.62 -14.03
N MET A 4 -16.57 0.62 -15.35
CA MET A 4 -16.06 -0.43 -16.25
C MET A 4 -14.53 -0.38 -16.36
N GLU A 5 -13.95 0.82 -16.27
CA GLU A 5 -12.51 1.01 -16.24
C GLU A 5 -11.90 0.49 -14.92
N LEU A 6 -12.54 0.77 -13.79
CA LEU A 6 -12.09 0.26 -12.49
C LEU A 6 -12.13 -1.28 -12.43
N GLU A 7 -13.22 -1.90 -12.89
CA GLU A 7 -13.34 -3.36 -12.94
C GLU A 7 -12.23 -4.01 -13.80
N GLN A 8 -11.85 -3.37 -14.91
CA GLN A 8 -10.72 -3.81 -15.73
C GLN A 8 -9.39 -3.68 -14.99
N LYS A 9 -9.15 -2.57 -14.29
CA LYS A 9 -7.94 -2.37 -13.48
C LYS A 9 -7.85 -3.41 -12.35
N VAL A 10 -8.95 -3.66 -11.64
CA VAL A 10 -9.03 -4.70 -10.60
C VAL A 10 -8.69 -6.07 -11.17
N LYS A 11 -9.29 -6.45 -12.30
CA LYS A 11 -9.00 -7.73 -12.96
C LYS A 11 -7.53 -7.85 -13.36
N ARG A 12 -6.94 -6.79 -13.91
CA ARG A 12 -5.52 -6.78 -14.29
C ARG A 12 -4.59 -6.93 -13.09
N VAL A 13 -4.86 -6.21 -12.00
CA VAL A 13 -4.10 -6.33 -10.74
C VAL A 13 -4.21 -7.72 -10.16
N LYS A 14 -5.41 -8.32 -10.19
CA LYS A 14 -5.62 -9.71 -9.75
C LYS A 14 -4.75 -10.68 -10.54
N ILE A 15 -4.83 -10.66 -11.87
CA ILE A 15 -4.03 -11.55 -12.74
C ILE A 15 -2.53 -11.35 -12.50
N HIS A 16 -2.10 -10.09 -12.34
CA HIS A 16 -0.70 -9.80 -12.08
C HIS A 16 -0.23 -10.39 -10.74
N LEU A 17 -0.98 -10.18 -9.65
CA LEU A 17 -0.65 -10.78 -8.35
C LEU A 17 -0.67 -12.31 -8.38
N GLU A 18 -1.62 -12.93 -9.09
CA GLU A 18 -1.67 -14.38 -9.30
C GLU A 18 -0.44 -14.89 -10.07
N SER A 19 0.02 -14.16 -11.09
CA SER A 19 1.25 -14.50 -11.83
C SER A 19 2.53 -14.40 -10.99
N LEU A 20 2.50 -13.59 -9.92
CA LEU A 20 3.57 -13.49 -8.93
C LEU A 20 3.49 -14.58 -7.84
N GLY A 21 2.50 -15.48 -7.91
CA GLY A 21 2.34 -16.61 -7.00
C GLY A 21 1.43 -16.33 -5.78
N PHE A 22 0.73 -15.20 -5.74
CA PHE A 22 -0.25 -14.93 -4.68
C PHE A 22 -1.60 -15.57 -4.99
N SER A 23 -2.27 -16.10 -3.98
CA SER A 23 -3.72 -16.34 -4.09
C SER A 23 -4.47 -15.04 -3.85
N VAL A 24 -5.49 -14.73 -4.69
CA VAL A 24 -6.18 -13.43 -4.64
C VAL A 24 -7.70 -13.57 -4.55
N ASN A 25 -8.28 -12.97 -3.51
CA ASN A 25 -9.73 -12.92 -3.28
C ASN A 25 -10.26 -11.48 -3.27
N ASP A 26 -11.59 -11.36 -3.28
CA ASP A 26 -12.31 -10.10 -3.11
C ASP A 26 -12.05 -9.48 -1.72
N GLY A 27 -11.83 -8.16 -1.67
CA GLY A 27 -11.57 -7.37 -0.47
C GLY A 27 -12.79 -6.72 0.18
N ILE A 28 -14.00 -6.92 -0.33
CA ILE A 28 -15.24 -6.20 0.05
C ILE A 28 -15.53 -6.23 1.55
N LYS A 29 -15.22 -7.34 2.25
CA LYS A 29 -15.40 -7.49 3.70
C LYS A 29 -14.57 -6.48 4.52
N TYR A 30 -13.53 -5.94 3.91
CA TYR A 30 -12.61 -4.98 4.51
C TYR A 30 -12.68 -3.61 3.81
N GLY A 31 -13.65 -3.39 2.92
CA GLY A 31 -13.73 -2.17 2.10
C GLY A 31 -12.51 -1.98 1.20
N LEU A 32 -11.85 -3.07 0.81
CA LEU A 32 -10.71 -3.10 -0.10
C LEU A 32 -11.15 -3.68 -1.46
N ASP A 33 -10.36 -3.48 -2.50
CA ASP A 33 -10.65 -4.08 -3.79
C ASP A 33 -10.25 -5.57 -3.80
N LEU A 34 -9.07 -5.89 -3.28
CA LEU A 34 -8.53 -7.26 -3.28
C LEU A 34 -7.80 -7.59 -1.98
N LEU A 35 -7.69 -8.89 -1.73
CA LEU A 35 -6.85 -9.48 -0.70
C LEU A 35 -5.84 -10.43 -1.35
N ALA A 36 -4.55 -10.28 -1.01
CA ALA A 36 -3.51 -11.19 -1.47
C ALA A 36 -2.94 -12.03 -0.33
N TYR A 37 -2.82 -13.32 -0.60
CA TYR A 37 -2.36 -14.35 0.32
C TYR A 37 -1.05 -14.93 -0.20
N THR A 38 -0.09 -15.15 0.69
CA THR A 38 1.22 -15.74 0.37
C THR A 38 1.17 -17.24 0.14
N ASP A 39 0.03 -17.88 0.41
CA ASP A 39 -0.23 -19.31 0.26
C ASP A 39 -1.76 -19.52 0.18
N ASP A 40 -2.22 -20.77 0.20
CA ASP A 40 -3.62 -21.15 0.16
C ASP A 40 -4.48 -20.42 1.23
N PRO A 41 -5.57 -19.74 0.85
CA PRO A 41 -6.44 -19.00 1.78
C PRO A 41 -7.09 -19.83 2.89
N SER A 42 -7.15 -21.17 2.75
CA SER A 42 -7.64 -22.07 3.81
C SER A 42 -6.62 -22.28 4.93
N ARG A 43 -5.34 -21.96 4.68
CA ARG A 43 -4.22 -22.20 5.61
C ARG A 43 -3.69 -20.91 6.21
N VAL A 44 -3.75 -19.80 5.48
CA VAL A 44 -3.15 -18.54 5.89
C VAL A 44 -4.14 -17.37 5.82
N HIS A 45 -3.91 -16.37 6.65
CA HIS A 45 -4.61 -15.09 6.52
C HIS A 45 -4.00 -14.27 5.37
N SER A 46 -4.82 -13.44 4.72
CA SER A 46 -4.31 -12.51 3.72
C SER A 46 -3.30 -11.56 4.35
N LYS A 47 -2.11 -11.50 3.77
CA LYS A 47 -1.00 -10.65 4.22
C LYS A 47 -1.18 -9.22 3.74
N TYR A 48 -1.75 -9.05 2.55
CA TYR A 48 -1.91 -7.75 1.91
C TYR A 48 -3.39 -7.43 1.68
N GLY A 49 -3.74 -6.18 1.97
CA GLY A 49 -4.95 -5.54 1.48
C GLY A 49 -4.59 -4.61 0.33
N VAL A 50 -5.29 -4.70 -0.80
CA VAL A 50 -4.94 -3.97 -2.02
C VAL A 50 -6.07 -3.02 -2.41
N ILE A 51 -5.73 -1.76 -2.66
CA ILE A 51 -6.61 -0.74 -3.24
C ILE A 51 -6.05 -0.28 -4.58
N ILE A 52 -6.89 -0.21 -5.60
CA ILE A 52 -6.54 0.36 -6.89
C ILE A 52 -6.68 1.89 -6.79
N SER A 53 -5.61 2.61 -7.10
CA SER A 53 -5.62 4.07 -7.07
C SER A 53 -6.58 4.62 -8.13
N ASN A 54 -7.59 5.38 -7.68
CA ASN A 54 -8.55 6.05 -8.55
C ASN A 54 -8.96 7.43 -7.99
N GLY A 55 -7.98 8.32 -7.76
CA GLY A 55 -8.25 9.67 -7.24
C GLY A 55 -8.69 9.71 -5.77
N MET A 56 -8.17 8.77 -4.97
CA MET A 56 -8.50 8.67 -3.54
C MET A 56 -8.00 9.86 -2.73
N THR A 57 -8.80 10.30 -1.76
CA THR A 57 -8.43 11.37 -0.82
C THR A 57 -7.50 10.85 0.26
N PHE A 58 -6.78 11.77 0.92
CA PHE A 58 -5.93 11.42 2.05
C PHE A 58 -6.72 10.78 3.20
N GLN A 59 -7.94 11.24 3.46
CA GLN A 59 -8.81 10.68 4.49
C GLN A 59 -9.19 9.23 4.18
N GLN A 60 -9.47 8.90 2.92
CA GLN A 60 -9.70 7.53 2.48
C GLN A 60 -8.46 6.67 2.68
N LEU A 61 -7.27 7.18 2.33
CA LEU A 61 -6.01 6.48 2.57
C LEU A 61 -5.81 6.14 4.05
N VAL A 62 -6.04 7.09 4.95
CA VAL A 62 -5.95 6.88 6.40
C VAL A 62 -6.98 5.83 6.88
N ALA A 63 -8.19 5.84 6.33
CA ALA A 63 -9.21 4.85 6.66
C ALA A 63 -8.79 3.43 6.23
N TYR A 64 -8.32 3.24 5.01
CA TYR A 64 -7.81 1.96 4.52
C TYR A 64 -6.61 1.47 5.35
N GLN A 65 -5.70 2.38 5.68
CA GLN A 65 -4.52 2.10 6.50
C GLN A 65 -4.95 1.58 7.88
N ARG A 66 -5.95 2.21 8.50
CA ARG A 66 -6.51 1.80 9.79
C ARG A 66 -7.13 0.40 9.71
N ILE A 67 -7.92 0.13 8.67
CA ILE A 67 -8.57 -1.18 8.49
C ILE A 67 -7.51 -2.29 8.34
N CYS A 68 -6.50 -2.07 7.51
CA CYS A 68 -5.43 -3.03 7.29
C CYS A 68 -4.64 -3.29 8.58
N THR A 69 -4.28 -2.23 9.30
CA THR A 69 -3.55 -2.35 10.58
C THR A 69 -4.32 -3.16 11.61
N SER A 70 -5.64 -2.89 11.76
CA SER A 70 -6.49 -3.61 12.72
C SER A 70 -6.64 -5.11 12.40
N ASN A 71 -6.42 -5.51 11.15
CA ASN A 71 -6.55 -6.90 10.70
C ASN A 71 -5.20 -7.57 10.40
N ASN A 72 -4.10 -6.99 10.91
CA ASN A 72 -2.73 -7.45 10.69
C ASN A 72 -2.38 -7.62 9.19
N LYS A 73 -2.78 -6.64 8.38
CA LYS A 73 -2.50 -6.59 6.93
C LYS A 73 -1.65 -5.39 6.59
N THR A 74 -0.84 -5.57 5.57
CA THR A 74 -0.10 -4.49 4.92
C THR A 74 -0.97 -3.88 3.82
N LEU A 75 -1.17 -2.57 3.83
CA LEU A 75 -1.90 -1.87 2.77
C LEU A 75 -0.99 -1.63 1.57
N LEU A 76 -1.40 -2.12 0.40
CA LEU A 76 -0.79 -1.85 -0.88
C LEU A 76 -1.73 -0.98 -1.72
N ILE A 77 -1.18 0.09 -2.30
CA ILE A 77 -1.86 0.93 -3.29
C ILE A 77 -1.32 0.53 -4.65
N ALA A 78 -2.20 0.00 -5.52
CA ALA A 78 -1.85 -0.38 -6.87
C ALA A 78 -2.13 0.79 -7.83
N LEU A 79 -1.07 1.31 -8.46
CA LEU A 79 -1.17 2.28 -9.55
C LEU A 79 -1.10 1.52 -10.87
N VAL A 80 -2.20 1.53 -11.62
CA VAL A 80 -2.30 0.80 -12.89
C VAL A 80 -2.13 1.78 -14.04
N ASN A 81 -0.96 1.70 -14.69
CA ASN A 81 -0.64 2.46 -15.90
C ASN A 81 -0.97 1.63 -17.14
N GLN A 82 -0.76 2.18 -18.34
CA GLN A 82 -1.04 1.42 -19.58
C GLN A 82 -0.18 0.15 -19.68
N PHE A 83 1.09 0.21 -19.30
CA PHE A 83 2.05 -0.89 -19.50
C PHE A 83 2.33 -1.68 -18.22
N ASP A 84 2.40 -1.01 -17.07
CA ASP A 84 2.84 -1.60 -15.81
C ASP A 84 1.86 -1.39 -14.65
N ILE A 85 2.13 -2.12 -13.56
CA ILE A 85 1.46 -1.99 -12.28
C ILE A 85 2.51 -1.72 -11.21
N GLU A 86 2.42 -0.56 -10.57
CA GLU A 86 3.29 -0.19 -9.46
C GLU A 86 2.53 -0.36 -8.14
N TYR A 87 3.23 -0.82 -7.10
CA TYR A 87 2.66 -1.02 -5.77
C TYR A 87 3.38 -0.15 -4.76
N PHE A 88 2.61 0.66 -4.03
CA PHE A 88 3.11 1.46 -2.93
C PHE A 88 2.63 0.89 -1.61
N GLU A 89 3.57 0.62 -0.70
CA GLU A 89 3.23 0.18 0.64
C GLU A 89 2.94 1.37 1.56
N CYS A 90 1.75 1.40 2.15
CA CYS A 90 1.38 2.43 3.11
C CYS A 90 1.59 1.93 4.54
N ARG A 91 2.65 2.42 5.20
CA ARG A 91 2.98 2.11 6.59
C ARG A 91 2.69 3.28 7.52
N ARG A 92 2.25 2.97 8.73
CA ARG A 92 2.21 3.95 9.83
C ARG A 92 3.60 4.05 10.46
N PHE A 93 4.17 5.23 10.46
CA PHE A 93 5.43 5.49 11.15
C PHE A 93 5.17 5.66 12.66
N PRO A 94 5.89 4.92 13.53
CA PRO A 94 5.84 5.16 14.97
C PRO A 94 6.47 6.53 15.30
N VAL A 95 5.86 7.24 16.25
CA VAL A 95 6.19 8.63 16.64
C VAL A 95 7.64 8.82 17.12
N LYS A 96 8.35 7.73 17.45
CA LYS A 96 9.75 7.78 17.93
C LYS A 96 10.78 8.28 16.90
N PHE A 97 10.39 8.48 15.64
CA PHE A 97 11.27 8.95 14.56
C PHE A 97 11.67 10.45 14.61
N ARG A 98 11.15 11.24 15.56
CA ARG A 98 11.49 12.68 15.63
C ARG A 98 12.91 12.97 16.16
N GLN A 99 13.57 12.03 16.83
CA GLN A 99 14.94 12.25 17.32
C GLN A 99 16.02 12.02 16.24
N ASP A 100 15.80 11.11 15.29
CA ASP A 100 16.86 10.68 14.37
C ASP A 100 16.99 11.56 13.11
N ALA A 101 16.00 12.41 12.82
CA ALA A 101 16.00 13.29 11.65
C ALA A 101 16.61 14.69 11.90
N ILE A 102 16.94 15.02 13.15
CA ILE A 102 17.49 16.35 13.53
C ILE A 102 19.01 16.30 13.73
N SER A 103 19.63 15.12 13.84
CA SER A 103 21.06 14.98 14.12
C SER A 103 21.99 15.02 12.91
N THR A 104 21.49 15.28 11.69
CA THR A 104 22.31 15.23 10.45
C THR A 104 22.42 16.55 9.68
N SER A 105 22.19 17.71 10.31
CA SER A 105 22.30 19.00 9.60
C SER A 105 22.92 20.14 10.40
N SER A 106 23.99 19.90 11.17
CA SER A 106 24.76 21.00 11.79
C SER A 106 26.22 20.65 12.12
N GLU A 107 27.03 20.28 11.12
CA GLU A 107 28.50 20.38 11.22
C GLU A 107 29.15 20.77 9.87
N GLU A 108 28.66 21.84 9.25
CA GLU A 108 29.47 22.61 8.29
C GLU A 108 29.09 24.08 8.44
N THR A 109 29.86 24.86 9.21
CA THR A 109 30.15 26.31 9.02
C THR A 109 31.04 26.81 10.16
N GLU A 110 32.07 27.60 9.79
CA GLU A 110 33.01 28.38 10.64
C GLU A 110 34.02 27.56 11.45
N VAL A 111 35.34 27.70 11.23
CA VAL A 111 36.13 28.90 11.57
C VAL A 111 37.29 29.12 10.57
N ARG A 112 37.21 30.21 9.79
CA ARG A 112 38.38 31.04 9.48
C ARG A 112 38.42 32.16 10.52
N MET A 113 39.55 32.32 11.22
CA MET A 113 40.20 33.60 11.56
C MET A 113 41.12 33.43 12.78
N SER A 114 42.42 33.36 12.51
CA SER A 114 43.48 34.18 13.13
C SER A 114 44.82 33.80 12.52
#